data_AF-A0A182ERT3-F1
#
_entry.id   AF-A0A182ERT3-F1
#
_cell.length_a   1.000
_cell.length_b   1.000
_cell.length_c   1.000
_cell.angle_alpha   90.00
_cell.angle_beta   90.00
_cell.angle_gamma   90.00
#
_symmetry.space_group_name_H-M   'P 1'
#
loop_
_entity.id
_entity.type
_entity.pdbx_description
1 polymer ?
#
loop_
_entity_poly.entity_id
_entity_poly.type
_entity_poly.pdbx_seq_one_letter_code
_entity_poly.pdbx_strand_id
1 'polypeptide(L)'
;MCKQHRITLENNHLEESFEKEICYLHNCSLKAGNNICDSECNYPTCQYDGYDCTAHLQPFQHCPIADFCGRVFHDNKCDSICDRSECLFDGFDCNKKIETCLFEDYCSFRFNDGYCDQECFTEECYFDGRDCKQEINYKKLEGNLILIILLKSEAFLKHASILQFILSQDLHARVTIAIDNRDQKRFYSWNSNEKGLNGTKVYLNVETRQCHKGDDCKYQITDIEQAANFLLRRIGARLYAAETELPSGTTNLKKWMIYMISGFVIQTIMIAIVFTLHRNAKRRNLARRIQKKVHVAGTWFPPTLDNYSPLKSNYQNENSQNNGISFEKINENKDGKYFIEVYMIPDSEDENIDERKWTILHDQAMDIFPIKTP
;
A
#
# COMPACT_ATOMS: atom_id res chain seq x y z
N MET A 1 17.45 19.34 -5.91
CA MET A 1 16.58 18.21 -6.27
C MET A 1 16.46 17.35 -5.03
N CYS A 2 15.26 16.87 -4.72
CA CYS A 2 15.08 15.91 -3.64
C CYS A 2 15.83 14.61 -3.99
N LYS A 3 16.42 13.98 -2.98
CA LYS A 3 17.08 12.67 -3.08
C LYS A 3 16.54 11.84 -1.92
N GLN A 4 16.40 10.53 -2.12
CA GLN A 4 16.36 9.61 -0.98
C GLN A 4 17.76 9.59 -0.36
N HIS A 5 17.83 9.70 0.96
CA HIS A 5 19.08 9.54 1.68
C HIS A 5 19.23 8.07 2.09
N ARG A 6 20.46 7.55 2.06
CA ARG A 6 20.79 6.21 2.53
C ARG A 6 21.75 6.31 3.71
N ILE A 7 21.44 5.55 4.74
CA ILE A 7 22.33 5.24 5.86
C ILE A 7 22.86 3.82 5.60
N THR A 8 24.11 3.54 5.98
CA THR A 8 24.71 2.22 5.80
C THR A 8 25.48 1.86 7.06
N LEU A 9 24.95 0.90 7.82
CA LEU A 9 25.50 0.42 9.08
C LEU A 9 25.53 -1.12 9.08
N GLU A 10 26.25 -1.72 10.02
CA GLU A 10 26.36 -3.18 10.11
C GLU A 10 25.05 -3.90 10.51
N ASN A 11 23.96 -3.15 10.76
CA ASN A 11 22.69 -3.68 11.26
C ASN A 11 21.50 -2.82 10.82
N ASN A 12 20.60 -3.40 10.01
CA ASN A 12 19.34 -2.80 9.54
C ASN A 12 18.44 -2.24 10.66
N HIS A 13 18.43 -2.85 11.87
CA HIS A 13 17.68 -2.30 13.01
C HIS A 13 18.29 -0.99 13.53
N LEU A 14 19.62 -0.83 13.43
CA LEU A 14 20.28 0.41 13.81
C LEU A 14 20.03 1.51 12.78
N GLU A 15 19.99 1.16 11.48
CA GLU A 15 19.59 2.07 10.40
C GLU A 15 18.14 2.56 10.62
N GLU A 16 17.19 1.66 10.84
CA GLU A 16 15.79 1.99 11.11
C GLU A 16 15.62 2.85 12.39
N SER A 17 16.47 2.64 13.40
CA SER A 17 16.48 3.46 14.62
C SER A 17 17.03 4.87 14.35
N PHE A 18 18.05 5.00 13.51
CA PHE A 18 18.67 6.27 13.15
C PHE A 18 17.77 7.08 12.19
N GLU A 19 17.08 6.41 11.25
CA GLU A 19 16.06 7.05 10.42
C GLU A 19 14.93 7.65 11.28
N LYS A 20 14.45 6.94 12.32
CA LYS A 20 13.44 7.49 13.26
C LYS A 20 13.92 8.74 14.00
N GLU A 21 15.18 8.76 14.42
CA GLU A 21 15.78 9.92 15.08
C GLU A 21 15.88 11.11 14.12
N ILE A 22 16.26 10.88 12.86
CA ILE A 22 16.26 11.91 11.81
C ILE A 22 14.83 12.42 11.52
N CYS A 23 13.84 11.53 11.37
CA CYS A 23 12.43 11.94 11.17
C CYS A 23 11.93 12.87 12.29
N TYR A 24 12.36 12.60 13.54
CA TYR A 24 12.02 13.40 14.72
C TYR A 24 12.75 14.75 14.72
N LEU A 25 14.08 14.76 14.58
CA LEU A 25 14.91 15.97 14.59
C LEU A 25 14.51 16.96 13.50
N HIS A 26 14.22 16.47 12.29
CA HIS A 26 13.79 17.29 11.15
C HIS A 26 12.29 17.62 11.13
N ASN A 27 11.55 17.21 12.18
CA ASN A 27 10.12 17.44 12.37
C ASN A 27 9.26 16.97 11.17
N CYS A 28 9.60 15.82 10.58
CA CYS A 28 8.99 15.34 9.34
C CYS A 28 7.47 15.12 9.45
N SER A 29 6.94 14.84 10.65
CA SER A 29 5.48 14.77 10.89
C SER A 29 4.73 16.10 10.68
N LEU A 30 5.43 17.24 10.55
CA LEU A 30 4.86 18.54 10.20
C LEU A 30 5.05 18.89 8.71
N LYS A 31 5.82 18.08 7.97
CA LYS A 31 6.12 18.26 6.54
C LYS A 31 5.31 17.30 5.67
N ALA A 32 5.26 16.03 6.07
CA ALA A 32 4.53 14.96 5.41
C ALA A 32 3.14 15.37 4.87
N GLY A 33 2.98 15.34 3.54
CA GLY A 33 1.75 15.71 2.83
C GLY A 33 1.63 17.21 2.45
N ASN A 34 2.67 18.02 2.69
CA ASN A 34 2.73 19.42 2.26
C ASN A 34 2.84 19.59 0.73
N ASN A 35 3.14 18.51 -0.02
CA ASN A 35 3.31 18.43 -1.48
C ASN A 35 4.64 19.02 -2.01
N ILE A 36 5.66 19.02 -1.15
CA ILE A 36 7.04 19.39 -1.41
C ILE A 36 7.89 18.24 -0.88
N CYS A 37 8.71 17.65 -1.75
CA CYS A 37 9.65 16.59 -1.38
C CYS A 37 10.79 17.19 -0.53
N ASP A 38 10.63 17.21 0.80
CA ASP A 38 11.68 17.66 1.73
C ASP A 38 12.69 16.51 1.92
N SER A 39 13.89 16.69 1.35
CA SER A 39 14.92 15.63 1.23
C SER A 39 15.34 14.99 2.55
N GLU A 40 15.41 15.78 3.62
CA GLU A 40 15.72 15.31 4.97
C GLU A 40 14.64 14.39 5.58
N CYS A 41 13.46 14.32 4.96
CA CYS A 41 12.36 13.44 5.31
C CYS A 41 12.16 12.30 4.30
N ASN A 42 13.00 12.21 3.28
CA ASN A 42 12.94 11.16 2.25
C ASN A 42 13.68 9.88 2.70
N TYR A 43 13.08 9.21 3.69
CA TYR A 43 13.45 7.89 4.19
C TYR A 43 12.22 6.98 4.27
N PRO A 44 12.35 5.65 4.12
CA PRO A 44 11.22 4.72 4.22
C PRO A 44 10.45 4.86 5.54
N THR A 45 11.15 4.98 6.67
CA THR A 45 10.52 5.07 7.98
C THR A 45 9.88 6.45 8.28
N CYS A 46 10.24 7.51 7.53
CA CYS A 46 9.47 8.76 7.50
C CYS A 46 8.31 8.73 6.47
N GLN A 47 8.01 7.55 5.89
CA GLN A 47 7.07 7.34 4.79
C GLN A 47 7.40 8.17 3.52
N TYR A 48 8.69 8.40 3.23
CA TYR A 48 9.14 9.20 2.10
C TYR A 48 8.47 10.60 2.10
N ASP A 49 8.58 11.29 3.25
CA ASP A 49 7.90 12.55 3.58
C ASP A 49 6.37 12.50 3.35
N GLY A 50 5.70 11.53 3.97
CA GLY A 50 4.25 11.33 3.78
C GLY A 50 3.85 11.03 2.33
N TYR A 51 4.73 10.37 1.59
CA TYR A 51 4.65 10.06 0.17
C TYR A 51 4.76 11.27 -0.79
N ASP A 52 5.07 12.48 -0.31
CA ASP A 52 5.40 13.61 -1.20
C ASP A 52 6.67 13.35 -2.01
N CYS A 53 7.57 12.51 -1.49
CA CYS A 53 8.77 12.10 -2.21
C CYS A 53 8.55 10.99 -3.25
N THR A 54 7.44 10.27 -3.16
CA THR A 54 7.05 9.18 -4.08
C THR A 54 5.86 9.56 -4.96
N ALA A 55 5.62 10.86 -5.15
CA ALA A 55 4.51 11.40 -5.94
C ALA A 55 3.13 10.83 -5.53
N HIS A 56 2.95 10.72 -4.21
CA HIS A 56 1.81 10.16 -3.49
C HIS A 56 1.54 8.65 -3.71
N LEU A 57 2.49 7.90 -4.28
CA LEU A 57 2.44 6.44 -4.35
C LEU A 57 2.94 5.79 -3.04
N GLN A 58 2.60 4.51 -2.85
CA GLN A 58 3.13 3.66 -1.76
C GLN A 58 3.90 2.46 -2.35
N PRO A 59 5.12 2.65 -2.89
CA PRO A 59 5.76 1.69 -3.78
C PRO A 59 5.93 0.27 -3.24
N PHE A 60 6.20 0.15 -1.95
CA PHE A 60 6.45 -1.12 -1.26
C PHE A 60 5.25 -1.62 -0.44
N GLN A 61 4.03 -1.10 -0.66
CA GLN A 61 2.81 -1.47 0.10
C GLN A 61 2.54 -2.98 0.11
N HIS A 62 2.94 -3.68 -0.95
CA HIS A 62 2.78 -5.13 -1.09
C HIS A 62 4.04 -5.94 -0.71
N CYS A 63 5.16 -5.27 -0.38
CA CYS A 63 6.41 -5.92 -0.02
C CYS A 63 6.42 -6.33 1.45
N PRO A 64 6.68 -7.60 1.81
CA PRO A 64 6.70 -8.04 3.22
C PRO A 64 7.78 -7.40 4.11
N ILE A 65 8.76 -6.71 3.53
CA ILE A 65 9.88 -6.08 4.25
C ILE A 65 10.13 -4.66 3.68
N ALA A 66 9.04 -3.89 3.58
CA ALA A 66 8.98 -2.61 2.86
C ALA A 66 10.11 -1.62 3.22
N ASP A 67 10.39 -1.38 4.51
CA ASP A 67 11.41 -0.42 4.95
C ASP A 67 12.84 -0.83 4.53
N PHE A 68 13.19 -2.11 4.64
CA PHE A 68 14.50 -2.62 4.22
C PHE A 68 14.65 -2.54 2.69
N CYS A 69 13.68 -3.08 1.95
CA CYS A 69 13.74 -3.01 0.48
C CYS A 69 13.69 -1.57 -0.01
N GLY A 70 13.00 -0.67 0.70
CA GLY A 70 13.02 0.76 0.46
C GLY A 70 14.40 1.41 0.62
N ARG A 71 15.21 0.98 1.60
CA ARG A 71 16.59 1.46 1.78
C ARG A 71 17.51 1.01 0.65
N VAL A 72 17.47 -0.27 0.26
CA VAL A 72 18.41 -0.87 -0.69
C VAL A 72 18.01 -0.76 -2.16
N PHE A 73 16.71 -0.56 -2.47
CA PHE A 73 16.20 -0.49 -3.85
C PHE A 73 17.05 0.40 -4.76
N HIS A 74 17.60 -0.19 -5.84
CA HIS A 74 18.43 0.50 -6.82
C HIS A 74 19.68 1.17 -6.19
N ASP A 75 20.42 0.43 -5.39
CA ASP A 75 21.75 0.79 -4.84
C ASP A 75 22.93 0.26 -5.66
N ASN A 76 22.69 -0.60 -6.66
CA ASN A 76 23.65 -1.36 -7.48
C ASN A 76 24.21 -2.64 -6.82
N LYS A 77 23.61 -3.13 -5.73
CA LYS A 77 24.00 -4.36 -5.01
C LYS A 77 22.79 -5.25 -4.75
N CYS A 78 22.66 -6.30 -5.56
CA CYS A 78 21.64 -7.34 -5.45
C CYS A 78 21.40 -7.88 -4.02
N ASP A 79 20.30 -7.48 -3.41
CA ASP A 79 19.70 -8.06 -2.22
C ASP A 79 18.56 -9.01 -2.61
N SER A 80 18.92 -10.28 -2.82
CA SER A 80 18.01 -11.36 -3.28
C SER A 80 16.72 -11.58 -2.46
N ILE A 81 16.57 -10.94 -1.30
CA ILE A 81 15.33 -10.93 -0.51
C ILE A 81 14.29 -9.91 -1.03
N CYS A 82 14.74 -8.86 -1.72
CA CYS A 82 13.94 -7.81 -2.37
C CYS A 82 13.74 -8.07 -3.88
N ASP A 83 14.47 -9.04 -4.45
CA ASP A 83 14.38 -9.53 -5.83
C ASP A 83 13.09 -10.34 -6.10
N ARG A 84 11.95 -9.67 -5.95
CA ARG A 84 10.58 -10.19 -6.08
C ARG A 84 9.66 -9.10 -6.63
N SER A 85 8.64 -9.51 -7.38
CA SER A 85 7.67 -8.61 -8.03
C SER A 85 6.98 -7.61 -7.10
N GLU A 86 6.65 -8.06 -5.89
CA GLU A 86 5.97 -7.28 -4.84
C GLU A 86 6.92 -6.33 -4.08
N CYS A 87 8.23 -6.52 -4.23
CA CYS A 87 9.30 -5.66 -3.71
C CYS A 87 10.07 -4.94 -4.84
N LEU A 88 9.43 -4.81 -6.02
CA LEU A 88 9.94 -4.08 -7.19
C LEU A 88 11.31 -4.59 -7.69
N PHE A 89 11.51 -5.92 -7.69
CA PHE A 89 12.69 -6.60 -8.25
C PHE A 89 14.04 -6.03 -7.79
N ASP A 90 14.11 -5.51 -6.56
CA ASP A 90 15.30 -4.85 -6.01
C ASP A 90 15.84 -3.69 -6.87
N GLY A 91 14.95 -2.95 -7.54
CA GLY A 91 15.35 -1.89 -8.48
C GLY A 91 16.11 -2.41 -9.71
N PHE A 92 15.94 -3.70 -10.02
CA PHE A 92 16.68 -4.49 -11.02
C PHE A 92 18.17 -4.75 -10.70
N ASP A 93 18.65 -4.50 -9.47
CA ASP A 93 20.07 -4.73 -9.13
C ASP A 93 20.49 -6.21 -9.13
N CYS A 94 19.54 -7.12 -8.98
CA CYS A 94 19.74 -8.56 -9.18
C CYS A 94 19.61 -9.02 -10.64
N ASN A 95 19.18 -8.16 -11.56
CA ASN A 95 19.18 -8.48 -12.98
C ASN A 95 20.61 -8.49 -13.52
N LYS A 96 20.88 -9.28 -14.56
CA LYS A 96 22.15 -9.14 -15.30
C LYS A 96 22.13 -7.77 -15.96
N LYS A 97 23.24 -7.03 -15.89
CA LYS A 97 23.36 -5.73 -16.57
C LYS A 97 23.05 -5.91 -18.04
N ILE A 98 22.00 -5.23 -18.49
CA ILE A 98 21.73 -5.00 -19.91
C ILE A 98 22.90 -4.16 -20.45
N GLU A 99 23.20 -4.29 -21.74
CA GLU A 99 24.15 -3.38 -22.40
C GLU A 99 23.64 -1.94 -22.26
N THR A 100 24.55 -0.96 -22.15
CA THR A 100 24.18 0.45 -21.97
C THR A 100 24.05 1.15 -23.32
N CYS A 101 23.04 2.01 -23.48
CA CYS A 101 22.83 2.77 -24.72
C CYS A 101 24.08 3.57 -25.10
N LEU A 102 24.74 3.16 -26.20
CA LEU A 102 26.07 3.66 -26.59
C LEU A 102 26.11 5.17 -26.85
N PHE A 103 24.97 5.74 -27.25
CA PHE A 103 24.80 7.16 -27.55
C PHE A 103 23.77 7.81 -26.62
N GLU A 104 23.77 7.45 -25.32
CA GLU A 104 22.77 7.84 -24.31
C GLU A 104 22.36 9.32 -24.39
N ASP A 105 23.32 10.25 -24.35
CA ASP A 105 23.07 11.70 -24.48
C ASP A 105 22.24 12.02 -25.72
N TYR A 106 22.74 11.63 -26.90
CA TYR A 106 22.10 11.92 -28.20
C TYR A 106 20.70 11.32 -28.30
N CYS A 107 20.56 10.04 -27.99
CA CYS A 107 19.27 9.35 -28.04
C CYS A 107 18.28 9.95 -27.04
N SER A 108 18.70 10.38 -25.84
CA SER A 108 17.82 10.99 -24.85
C SER A 108 17.17 12.30 -25.34
N PHE A 109 17.85 13.09 -26.17
CA PHE A 109 17.29 14.32 -26.75
C PHE A 109 16.35 14.05 -27.93
N ARG A 110 16.51 12.92 -28.64
CA ARG A 110 15.79 12.60 -29.90
C ARG A 110 14.59 11.67 -29.71
N PHE A 111 14.60 10.84 -28.67
CA PHE A 111 13.61 9.80 -28.39
C PHE A 111 12.13 10.21 -28.54
N ASN A 112 11.42 9.61 -29.50
CA ASN A 112 10.00 9.89 -29.81
C ASN A 112 9.75 11.38 -30.16
N ASP A 113 10.64 11.99 -30.93
CA ASP A 113 10.48 13.34 -31.50
C ASP A 113 9.86 13.34 -32.91
N GLY A 114 9.82 12.19 -33.59
CA GLY A 114 9.21 11.98 -34.91
C GLY A 114 10.20 11.61 -36.01
N TYR A 115 11.50 11.50 -35.72
CA TYR A 115 12.55 11.25 -36.70
C TYR A 115 13.38 10.00 -36.32
N CYS A 116 13.23 8.92 -37.08
CA CYS A 116 13.95 7.67 -36.87
C CYS A 116 15.48 7.79 -37.03
N ASP A 117 16.21 7.79 -35.92
CA ASP A 117 17.67 7.77 -35.84
C ASP A 117 18.15 6.31 -35.67
N GLN A 118 18.90 5.80 -36.65
CA GLN A 118 19.25 4.37 -36.71
C GLN A 118 20.27 3.95 -35.65
N GLU A 119 21.11 4.87 -35.22
CA GLU A 119 22.05 4.76 -34.10
C GLU A 119 21.35 4.60 -32.73
N CYS A 120 20.08 4.99 -32.61
CA CYS A 120 19.23 4.79 -31.43
C CYS A 120 18.27 3.59 -31.57
N PHE A 121 18.31 2.89 -32.72
CA PHE A 121 17.43 1.77 -33.03
C PHE A 121 17.95 0.43 -32.47
N THR A 122 18.22 0.38 -31.16
CA THR A 122 18.72 -0.80 -30.45
C THR A 122 17.90 -1.10 -29.20
N GLU A 123 18.08 -2.26 -28.57
CA GLU A 123 17.23 -2.68 -27.44
C GLU A 123 17.53 -1.87 -26.18
N GLU A 124 18.80 -1.63 -25.91
CA GLU A 124 19.32 -0.81 -24.83
C GLU A 124 19.00 0.68 -24.97
N CYS A 125 18.82 1.18 -26.19
CA CYS A 125 18.32 2.53 -26.48
C CYS A 125 16.79 2.57 -26.65
N TYR A 126 16.07 1.48 -26.31
CA TYR A 126 14.60 1.34 -26.39
C TYR A 126 14.01 1.63 -27.77
N PHE A 127 14.75 1.29 -28.82
CA PHE A 127 14.36 1.38 -30.24
C PHE A 127 13.81 2.75 -30.64
N ASP A 128 14.59 3.78 -30.35
CA ASP A 128 14.35 5.18 -30.74
C ASP A 128 12.91 5.66 -30.50
N GLY A 129 12.37 5.37 -29.31
CA GLY A 129 11.09 5.89 -28.87
C GLY A 129 9.87 5.52 -29.72
N ARG A 130 10.01 4.56 -30.66
CA ARG A 130 9.00 4.16 -31.68
C ARG A 130 8.91 5.08 -32.91
N ASP A 131 9.89 5.94 -33.18
CA ASP A 131 9.95 6.75 -34.41
C ASP A 131 10.33 5.92 -35.65
N CYS A 132 11.10 4.84 -35.45
CA CYS A 132 11.40 3.86 -36.48
C CYS A 132 10.24 2.89 -36.75
N LYS A 133 10.02 2.57 -38.03
CA LYS A 133 8.84 1.82 -38.54
C LYS A 133 8.97 0.30 -38.47
N GLN A 134 10.14 -0.20 -38.10
CA GLN A 134 10.46 -1.60 -37.96
C GLN A 134 9.59 -2.23 -36.84
N GLU A 135 8.91 -3.33 -37.14
CA GLU A 135 8.13 -4.05 -36.12
C GLU A 135 9.06 -4.73 -35.11
N ILE A 136 8.79 -4.49 -33.83
CA ILE A 136 9.54 -5.04 -32.69
C ILE A 136 8.56 -5.81 -31.82
N ASN A 137 9.01 -6.93 -31.27
CA ASN A 137 8.20 -7.82 -30.43
C ASN A 137 7.97 -7.26 -29.01
N TYR A 138 7.37 -6.07 -28.92
CA TYR A 138 6.95 -5.42 -27.68
C TYR A 138 5.41 -5.44 -27.57
N LYS A 139 4.89 -5.26 -26.36
CA LYS A 139 3.46 -5.20 -26.07
C LYS A 139 3.19 -4.07 -25.09
N LYS A 140 2.28 -3.17 -25.45
CA LYS A 140 1.72 -2.16 -24.53
C LYS A 140 1.00 -2.86 -23.37
N LEU A 141 1.31 -2.44 -22.14
CA LEU A 141 0.61 -2.85 -20.91
C LEU A 141 -0.83 -2.28 -20.88
N GLU A 142 -1.74 -2.96 -20.18
CA GLU A 142 -3.14 -2.50 -20.15
C GLU A 142 -3.28 -1.20 -19.35
N GLY A 143 -3.79 -0.14 -20.01
CA GLY A 143 -4.02 1.17 -19.42
C GLY A 143 -3.01 2.24 -19.85
N ASN A 144 -2.82 3.23 -18.99
CA ASN A 144 -1.83 4.30 -19.13
C ASN A 144 -1.29 4.72 -17.75
N LEU A 145 0.03 4.92 -17.68
CA LEU A 145 0.70 5.59 -16.56
C LEU A 145 0.48 7.09 -16.72
N ILE A 146 0.23 7.81 -15.64
CA ILE A 146 -0.11 9.23 -15.68
C ILE A 146 0.82 9.99 -14.75
N LEU A 147 1.42 11.07 -15.26
CA LEU A 147 2.30 11.96 -14.49
C LEU A 147 1.72 13.37 -14.46
N ILE A 148 1.62 13.97 -13.27
CA ILE A 148 1.31 15.39 -13.10
C ILE A 148 2.61 16.11 -12.74
N ILE A 149 3.17 16.84 -13.70
CA ILE A 149 4.47 17.51 -13.60
C ILE A 149 4.25 19.00 -13.38
N LEU A 150 4.92 19.61 -12.39
CA LEU A 150 4.86 21.04 -12.07
C LEU A 150 5.70 21.89 -13.05
N LEU A 151 5.39 21.74 -14.33
CA LEU A 151 6.00 22.41 -15.47
C LEU A 151 4.91 22.70 -16.51
N LYS A 152 4.91 23.90 -17.10
CA LYS A 152 3.92 24.28 -18.13
C LYS A 152 4.16 23.52 -19.44
N SER A 153 3.10 23.28 -20.20
CA SER A 153 3.11 22.50 -21.46
C SER A 153 4.21 22.93 -22.44
N GLU A 154 4.45 24.23 -22.61
CA GLU A 154 5.42 24.78 -23.57
C GLU A 154 6.87 24.57 -23.15
N ALA A 155 7.11 24.36 -21.85
CA ALA A 155 8.41 23.99 -21.30
C ALA A 155 8.56 22.47 -21.18
N PHE A 156 7.48 21.76 -20.84
CA PHE A 156 7.43 20.30 -20.82
C PHE A 156 7.83 19.68 -22.16
N LEU A 157 7.31 20.21 -23.27
CA LEU A 157 7.62 19.70 -24.62
C LEU A 157 9.12 19.74 -24.96
N LYS A 158 9.91 20.64 -24.36
CA LYS A 158 11.37 20.73 -24.57
C LYS A 158 12.18 19.65 -23.84
N HIS A 159 11.53 18.90 -22.95
CA HIS A 159 12.13 17.85 -22.13
C HIS A 159 11.38 16.52 -22.24
N ALA A 160 10.42 16.43 -23.18
CA ALA A 160 9.54 15.27 -23.34
C ALA A 160 10.31 14.02 -23.80
N SER A 161 11.26 14.14 -24.74
CA SER A 161 12.13 13.04 -25.19
C SER A 161 12.96 12.51 -24.03
N ILE A 162 13.66 13.41 -23.32
CA ILE A 162 14.53 13.09 -22.18
C ILE A 162 13.73 12.38 -21.07
N LEU A 163 12.53 12.87 -20.75
CA LEU A 163 11.66 12.23 -19.76
C LEU A 163 11.28 10.80 -20.18
N GLN A 164 10.83 10.62 -21.42
CA GLN A 164 10.45 9.31 -21.94
C GLN A 164 11.62 8.34 -21.97
N PHE A 165 12.82 8.81 -22.32
CA PHE A 165 14.04 8.02 -22.34
C PHE A 165 14.49 7.61 -20.93
N ILE A 166 14.55 8.55 -19.97
CA ILE A 166 14.85 8.26 -18.56
C ILE A 166 13.83 7.25 -18.01
N LEU A 167 12.53 7.49 -18.17
CA LEU A 167 11.51 6.54 -17.73
C LEU A 167 11.62 5.17 -18.43
N SER A 168 12.18 5.12 -19.64
CA SER A 168 12.40 3.84 -20.32
C SER A 168 13.54 3.04 -19.69
N GLN A 169 14.65 3.71 -19.36
CA GLN A 169 15.74 3.11 -18.59
C GLN A 169 15.26 2.68 -17.19
N ASP A 170 14.59 3.57 -16.45
CA ASP A 170 14.14 3.35 -15.07
C ASP A 170 13.14 2.18 -14.95
N LEU A 171 12.33 1.92 -15.99
CA LEU A 171 11.34 0.85 -16.01
C LEU A 171 11.76 -0.41 -16.78
N HIS A 172 12.96 -0.43 -17.38
CA HIS A 172 13.42 -1.51 -18.29
C HIS A 172 12.37 -1.83 -19.39
N ALA A 173 11.68 -0.81 -19.89
CA ALA A 173 10.53 -0.91 -20.78
C ALA A 173 10.43 0.34 -21.67
N ARG A 174 9.89 0.27 -22.89
CA ARG A 174 9.75 1.47 -23.73
C ARG A 174 8.57 2.32 -23.25
N VAL A 175 8.86 3.51 -22.73
CA VAL A 175 7.87 4.47 -22.22
C VAL A 175 7.67 5.60 -23.23
N THR A 176 6.44 5.78 -23.71
CA THR A 176 6.12 6.79 -24.74
C THR A 176 4.88 7.59 -24.35
N ILE A 177 4.80 8.87 -24.75
CA ILE A 177 3.58 9.66 -24.57
C ILE A 177 2.44 8.99 -25.33
N ALA A 178 1.34 8.74 -24.62
CA ALA A 178 0.17 8.06 -25.12
C ALA A 178 -0.46 8.86 -26.28
N ILE A 179 -0.99 8.15 -27.26
CA ILE A 179 -1.62 8.74 -28.45
C ILE A 179 -3.12 8.44 -28.37
N ASP A 180 -3.96 9.41 -28.75
CA ASP A 180 -5.42 9.26 -28.76
C ASP A 180 -5.95 8.68 -30.09
N ASN A 181 -7.28 8.56 -30.21
CA ASN A 181 -7.95 8.04 -31.41
C ASN A 181 -7.91 9.01 -32.63
N ARG A 182 -7.09 10.06 -32.58
CA ARG A 182 -6.90 11.08 -33.62
C ARG A 182 -5.41 11.34 -33.92
N ASP A 183 -4.55 10.41 -33.49
CA ASP A 183 -3.09 10.49 -33.58
C ASP A 183 -2.47 11.68 -32.81
N GLN A 184 -3.13 12.17 -31.75
CA GLN A 184 -2.64 13.29 -30.93
C GLN A 184 -1.99 12.81 -29.61
N LYS A 185 -0.80 13.36 -29.29
CA LYS A 185 -0.09 13.09 -28.02
C LYS A 185 -0.92 13.59 -26.82
N ARG A 186 -1.31 12.70 -25.91
CA ARG A 186 -2.16 12.92 -24.73
C ARG A 186 -1.40 13.62 -23.59
N PHE A 187 -1.24 14.92 -23.69
CA PHE A 187 -0.82 15.79 -22.58
C PHE A 187 -1.73 17.02 -22.50
N TYR A 188 -2.00 17.50 -21.29
CA TYR A 188 -2.96 18.57 -21.04
C TYR A 188 -2.44 19.52 -19.95
N SER A 189 -2.84 20.79 -20.02
CA SER A 189 -2.61 21.72 -18.90
C SER A 189 -3.35 21.23 -17.65
N TRP A 190 -2.70 21.33 -16.50
CA TRP A 190 -3.26 20.93 -15.20
C TRP A 190 -3.14 22.08 -14.20
N ASN A 191 -4.20 22.29 -13.40
CA ASN A 191 -4.26 23.29 -12.34
C ASN A 191 -4.95 22.72 -11.10
N SER A 192 -4.39 22.98 -9.92
CA SER A 192 -5.04 22.74 -8.63
C SER A 192 -5.39 24.08 -8.00
N ASN A 193 -6.69 24.42 -8.03
CA ASN A 193 -7.19 25.69 -7.49
C ASN A 193 -7.01 25.78 -5.96
N GLU A 194 -7.03 24.64 -5.26
CA GLU A 194 -6.87 24.57 -3.80
C GLU A 194 -5.44 24.87 -3.34
N LYS A 195 -4.44 24.52 -4.17
CA LYS A 195 -3.00 24.66 -3.86
C LYS A 195 -2.31 25.76 -4.68
N GLY A 196 -3.02 26.40 -5.61
CA GLY A 196 -2.47 27.39 -6.54
C GLY A 196 -1.47 26.83 -7.57
N LEU A 197 -1.34 25.50 -7.66
CA LEU A 197 -0.34 24.83 -8.49
C LEU A 197 -0.79 24.73 -9.95
N ASN A 198 0.14 24.88 -10.88
CA ASN A 198 -0.07 24.72 -12.32
C ASN A 198 1.03 23.84 -12.92
N GLY A 199 0.68 23.03 -13.91
CA GLY A 199 1.58 22.03 -14.50
C GLY A 199 1.02 21.39 -15.76
N THR A 200 1.53 20.20 -16.10
CA THR A 200 1.09 19.38 -17.24
C THR A 200 0.73 17.98 -16.73
N LYS A 201 -0.47 17.49 -17.09
CA LYS A 201 -0.89 16.11 -16.90
C LYS A 201 -0.62 15.32 -18.17
N VAL A 202 0.30 14.35 -18.10
CA VAL A 202 0.83 13.58 -19.22
C VAL A 202 0.37 12.14 -19.07
N TYR A 203 -0.12 11.53 -20.16
CA TYR A 203 -0.45 10.12 -20.22
C TYR A 203 0.66 9.39 -20.97
N LEU A 204 1.11 8.24 -20.45
CA LEU A 204 2.23 7.45 -20.95
C LEU A 204 1.78 6.02 -21.23
N ASN A 205 2.14 5.48 -22.39
CA ASN A 205 2.17 4.05 -22.66
C ASN A 205 3.45 3.47 -22.04
N VAL A 206 3.35 2.28 -21.46
CA VAL A 206 4.51 1.43 -21.14
C VAL A 206 4.42 0.20 -22.04
N GLU A 207 5.46 -0.06 -22.82
CA GLU A 207 5.57 -1.21 -23.72
C GLU A 207 6.74 -2.10 -23.30
N THR A 208 6.47 -3.37 -23.01
CA THR A 208 7.48 -4.35 -22.58
C THR A 208 7.70 -5.43 -23.64
N ARG A 209 8.91 -5.99 -23.74
CA ARG A 209 9.22 -7.15 -24.59
C ARG A 209 8.21 -8.29 -24.41
N GLN A 210 7.76 -8.92 -25.48
CA GLN A 210 6.94 -10.14 -25.37
C GLN A 210 7.87 -11.34 -25.22
N CYS A 211 7.76 -12.04 -24.10
CA CYS A 211 8.62 -13.16 -23.77
C CYS A 211 7.99 -14.50 -24.13
N HIS A 212 8.81 -15.35 -24.74
CA HIS A 212 8.46 -16.68 -25.21
C HIS A 212 9.01 -17.76 -24.28
N LYS A 213 8.61 -19.01 -24.49
CA LYS A 213 9.06 -20.15 -23.68
C LYS A 213 10.53 -20.45 -23.92
N GLY A 214 11.39 -19.93 -23.05
CA GLY A 214 12.85 -20.08 -23.10
C GLY A 214 13.59 -18.80 -22.69
N ASP A 215 12.93 -17.64 -22.71
CA ASP A 215 13.52 -16.36 -22.35
C ASP A 215 13.57 -16.16 -20.81
N ASP A 216 14.67 -15.59 -20.30
CA ASP A 216 14.88 -15.25 -18.88
C ASP A 216 14.17 -13.93 -18.52
N CYS A 217 12.83 -13.92 -18.61
CA CYS A 217 12.00 -12.73 -18.41
C CYS A 217 11.47 -12.58 -16.98
N LYS A 218 12.27 -12.95 -15.98
CA LYS A 218 11.95 -12.74 -14.55
C LYS A 218 11.72 -11.26 -14.22
N TYR A 219 12.51 -10.38 -14.82
CA TYR A 219 12.61 -8.95 -14.52
C TYR A 219 11.69 -8.06 -15.37
N GLN A 220 10.56 -8.60 -15.84
CA GLN A 220 9.61 -7.84 -16.68
C GLN A 220 8.49 -7.22 -15.83
N ILE A 221 8.22 -5.92 -16.05
CA ILE A 221 7.04 -5.25 -15.47
C ILE A 221 5.76 -5.80 -16.11
N THR A 222 4.82 -6.29 -15.29
CA THR A 222 3.60 -7.00 -15.76
C THR A 222 2.41 -6.08 -16.03
N ASP A 223 2.36 -4.93 -15.37
CA ASP A 223 1.19 -4.07 -15.31
C ASP A 223 1.55 -2.62 -14.97
N ILE A 224 0.56 -1.73 -15.11
CA ILE A 224 0.76 -0.29 -15.00
C ILE A 224 0.82 0.22 -13.55
N GLU A 225 0.40 -0.58 -12.57
CA GLU A 225 0.46 -0.25 -11.13
C GLU A 225 1.88 -0.51 -10.60
N GLN A 226 2.45 -1.66 -10.96
CA GLN A 226 3.87 -1.93 -10.76
C GLN A 226 4.75 -0.88 -11.46
N ALA A 227 4.44 -0.53 -12.72
CA ALA A 227 5.15 0.52 -13.46
C ALA A 227 5.12 1.90 -12.75
N ALA A 228 4.02 2.25 -12.09
CA ALA A 228 3.95 3.48 -11.29
C ALA A 228 4.83 3.38 -10.04
N ASN A 229 4.80 2.25 -9.33
CA ASN A 229 5.56 2.09 -8.08
C ASN A 229 7.09 2.15 -8.27
N PHE A 230 7.62 1.81 -9.44
CA PHE A 230 9.05 2.01 -9.76
C PHE A 230 9.49 3.49 -9.82
N LEU A 231 8.57 4.46 -9.83
CA LEU A 231 8.86 5.91 -9.90
C LEU A 231 9.43 6.51 -8.59
N LEU A 232 9.97 5.68 -7.70
CA LEU A 232 10.88 6.06 -6.61
C LEU A 232 12.10 6.85 -7.12
N ARG A 233 12.55 6.58 -8.35
CA ARG A 233 13.81 7.13 -8.88
C ARG A 233 13.65 8.58 -9.34
N ARG A 234 14.79 9.28 -9.29
CA ARG A 234 14.99 10.71 -9.58
C ARG A 234 14.65 11.09 -11.03
N ILE A 235 13.37 11.26 -11.33
CA ILE A 235 12.93 12.00 -12.53
C ILE A 235 13.53 13.42 -12.47
N GLY A 236 14.04 13.91 -13.61
CA GLY A 236 14.67 15.23 -13.72
C GLY A 236 13.76 16.45 -13.48
N ALA A 237 12.48 16.23 -13.16
CA ALA A 237 11.43 17.24 -13.05
C ALA A 237 10.71 17.17 -11.69
N ARG A 238 10.07 18.26 -11.29
CA ARG A 238 9.15 18.27 -10.14
C ARG A 238 7.86 17.54 -10.50
N LEU A 239 7.81 16.24 -10.24
CA LEU A 239 6.57 15.48 -10.24
C LEU A 239 5.74 15.88 -9.00
N TYR A 240 4.44 16.05 -9.17
CA TYR A 240 3.47 16.27 -8.08
C TYR A 240 2.78 14.96 -7.72
N ALA A 241 2.25 14.25 -8.72
CA ALA A 241 1.58 12.98 -8.52
C ALA A 241 1.82 12.02 -9.69
N ALA A 242 1.83 10.72 -9.38
CA ALA A 242 1.66 9.66 -10.35
C ALA A 242 0.28 8.99 -10.15
N GLU A 243 -0.40 8.66 -11.25
CA GLU A 243 -1.70 7.98 -11.26
C GLU A 243 -1.69 6.85 -12.30
N THR A 244 -2.71 5.97 -12.28
CA THR A 244 -2.92 4.93 -13.29
C THR A 244 -4.34 4.97 -13.86
N GLU A 245 -4.45 4.93 -15.19
CA GLU A 245 -5.73 4.82 -15.91
C GLU A 245 -5.87 3.39 -16.45
N LEU A 246 -6.70 2.58 -15.78
CA LEU A 246 -7.11 1.25 -16.25
C LEU A 246 -8.36 1.35 -17.16
N PRO A 247 -8.45 0.58 -18.25
CA PRO A 247 -9.62 0.60 -19.14
C PRO A 247 -10.91 0.17 -18.43
N SER A 248 -12.02 0.84 -18.75
CA SER A 248 -13.33 0.67 -18.10
C SER A 248 -13.95 -0.74 -18.17
N GLY A 249 -13.36 -1.67 -18.93
CA GLY A 249 -13.80 -3.07 -19.00
C GLY A 249 -13.39 -3.89 -17.77
N THR A 250 -12.15 -3.78 -17.30
CA THR A 250 -11.62 -4.62 -16.20
C THR A 250 -12.20 -4.25 -14.84
N THR A 251 -12.48 -2.97 -14.60
CA THR A 251 -13.14 -2.51 -13.36
C THR A 251 -14.57 -3.06 -13.24
N ASN A 252 -15.28 -3.21 -14.37
CA ASN A 252 -16.60 -3.86 -14.40
C ASN A 252 -16.48 -5.37 -14.12
N LEU A 253 -15.52 -6.08 -14.73
CA LEU A 253 -15.30 -7.50 -14.45
C LEU A 253 -14.95 -7.76 -12.97
N LYS A 254 -14.06 -6.95 -12.37
CA LYS A 254 -13.76 -7.03 -10.91
C LYS A 254 -15.02 -6.81 -10.06
N LYS A 255 -15.88 -5.84 -10.40
CA LYS A 255 -17.17 -5.61 -9.72
C LYS A 255 -18.14 -6.79 -9.86
N TRP A 256 -18.32 -7.34 -11.07
CA TRP A 256 -19.17 -8.52 -11.30
C TRP A 256 -18.67 -9.73 -10.51
N MET A 257 -17.37 -9.97 -10.43
CA MET A 257 -16.79 -11.04 -9.60
C MET A 257 -17.14 -10.86 -8.11
N ILE A 258 -17.03 -9.63 -7.57
CA ILE A 258 -17.41 -9.33 -6.17
C ILE A 258 -18.91 -9.55 -5.94
N TYR A 259 -19.77 -9.13 -6.87
CA TYR A 259 -21.21 -9.38 -6.77
C TYR A 259 -21.55 -10.87 -6.82
N MET A 260 -20.91 -11.65 -7.70
CA MET A 260 -21.11 -13.11 -7.78
C MET A 260 -20.66 -13.82 -6.49
N ILE A 261 -19.48 -13.47 -5.96
CA ILE A 261 -18.96 -14.03 -4.71
C ILE A 261 -19.88 -13.70 -3.52
N SER A 262 -20.33 -12.45 -3.39
CA SER A 262 -21.28 -12.08 -2.33
C SER A 262 -22.63 -12.79 -2.46
N GLY A 263 -23.12 -13.00 -3.70
CA GLY A 263 -24.30 -13.82 -3.99
C GLY A 263 -24.15 -15.27 -3.51
N PHE A 264 -23.02 -15.93 -3.78
CA PHE A 264 -22.75 -17.29 -3.31
C PHE A 264 -22.65 -17.37 -1.77
N VAL A 265 -22.04 -16.39 -1.11
CA VAL A 265 -22.00 -16.32 0.36
C VAL A 265 -23.41 -16.19 0.95
N ILE A 266 -24.25 -15.30 0.40
CA ILE A 266 -25.65 -15.16 0.85
C ILE A 266 -26.44 -16.45 0.59
N GLN A 267 -26.26 -17.09 -0.57
CA GLN A 267 -26.95 -18.34 -0.91
C GLN A 267 -26.60 -19.50 0.03
N THR A 268 -25.32 -19.67 0.36
CA THR A 268 -24.88 -20.72 1.30
C THR A 268 -25.41 -20.48 2.73
N ILE A 269 -25.42 -19.23 3.20
CA ILE A 269 -26.05 -18.84 4.49
C ILE A 269 -27.54 -19.18 4.49
N MET A 270 -28.28 -18.83 3.43
CA MET A 270 -29.72 -19.11 3.33
C MET A 270 -30.02 -20.61 3.32
N ILE A 271 -29.20 -21.43 2.63
CA ILE A 271 -29.31 -22.90 2.66
C ILE A 271 -29.07 -23.44 4.07
N ALA A 272 -28.08 -22.91 4.81
CA ALA A 272 -27.82 -23.31 6.19
C ALA A 272 -28.98 -22.95 7.16
N ILE A 273 -29.60 -21.78 6.97
CA ILE A 273 -30.80 -21.37 7.73
C ILE A 273 -31.97 -22.31 7.44
N VAL A 274 -32.27 -22.60 6.18
CA VAL A 274 -33.34 -23.55 5.81
C VAL A 274 -33.06 -24.96 6.38
N PHE A 275 -31.81 -25.42 6.34
CA PHE A 275 -31.43 -26.74 6.85
C PHE A 275 -31.53 -26.84 8.38
N THR A 276 -31.15 -25.80 9.12
CA THR A 276 -31.31 -25.75 10.59
C THR A 276 -32.77 -25.64 11.01
N LEU A 277 -33.58 -24.82 10.31
CA LEU A 277 -35.03 -24.77 10.50
C LEU A 277 -35.70 -26.12 10.22
N HIS A 278 -35.33 -26.81 9.13
CA HIS A 278 -35.86 -28.13 8.81
C HIS A 278 -35.45 -29.20 9.84
N ARG A 279 -34.19 -29.19 10.32
CA ARG A 279 -33.75 -30.05 11.44
C ARG A 279 -34.59 -29.80 12.70
N ASN A 280 -34.85 -28.54 13.04
CA ASN A 280 -35.67 -28.17 14.20
C ASN A 280 -37.16 -28.55 14.03
N ALA A 281 -37.73 -28.39 12.84
CA ALA A 281 -39.08 -28.85 12.51
C ALA A 281 -39.20 -30.39 12.63
N LYS A 282 -38.21 -31.14 12.11
CA LYS A 282 -38.16 -32.61 12.22
C LYS A 282 -38.06 -33.06 13.69
N ARG A 283 -37.25 -32.38 14.52
CA ARG A 283 -37.18 -32.61 15.99
C ARG A 283 -38.53 -32.34 16.67
N ARG A 284 -39.18 -31.20 16.41
CA ARG A 284 -40.51 -30.85 16.94
C ARG A 284 -41.60 -31.85 16.52
N ASN A 285 -41.50 -32.43 15.32
CA ASN A 285 -42.45 -33.43 14.83
C ASN A 285 -42.20 -34.83 15.43
N LEU A 286 -40.94 -35.18 15.74
CA LEU A 286 -40.61 -36.41 16.46
C LEU A 286 -41.13 -36.35 17.91
N ALA A 287 -40.87 -35.27 18.64
CA ALA A 287 -41.33 -35.09 20.02
C ALA A 287 -42.86 -35.19 20.15
N ARG A 288 -43.61 -34.55 19.24
CA ARG A 288 -45.08 -34.62 19.20
C ARG A 288 -45.65 -36.02 18.88
N ARG A 289 -44.85 -36.94 18.31
CA ARG A 289 -45.25 -38.36 18.15
C ARG A 289 -45.03 -39.17 19.43
N ILE A 290 -44.02 -38.84 20.23
CA ILE A 290 -43.70 -39.56 21.48
C ILE A 290 -44.77 -39.26 22.55
N GLN A 291 -45.17 -38.00 22.72
CA GLN A 291 -46.20 -37.61 23.71
C GLN A 291 -47.58 -38.25 23.46
N LYS A 292 -47.89 -38.70 22.23
CA LYS A 292 -49.17 -39.36 21.89
C LYS A 292 -49.23 -40.86 22.23
N LYS A 293 -48.23 -41.43 22.93
CA LYS A 293 -48.16 -42.88 23.22
C LYS A 293 -48.33 -43.28 24.69
N VAL A 294 -48.70 -42.37 25.58
CA VAL A 294 -49.03 -42.71 26.99
C VAL A 294 -50.54 -42.90 27.11
N HIS A 295 -50.99 -44.16 27.08
CA HIS A 295 -52.36 -44.53 27.49
C HIS A 295 -52.38 -45.00 28.95
N VAL A 296 -53.55 -44.90 29.57
CA VAL A 296 -53.80 -45.10 31.01
C VAL A 296 -53.57 -46.56 31.44
N ALA A 297 -52.99 -46.74 32.62
CA ALA A 297 -53.05 -47.98 33.41
C ALA A 297 -53.60 -47.67 34.82
N GLY A 298 -54.37 -48.60 35.40
CA GLY A 298 -55.13 -48.39 36.64
C GLY A 298 -54.36 -48.61 37.95
N THR A 299 -54.97 -48.21 39.06
CA THR A 299 -54.41 -48.17 40.42
C THR A 299 -54.59 -49.46 41.23
N TRP A 300 -53.63 -49.79 42.11
CA TRP A 300 -53.88 -50.61 43.30
C TRP A 300 -52.91 -50.31 44.46
N PHE A 301 -53.44 -50.38 45.69
CA PHE A 301 -52.83 -50.24 47.04
C PHE A 301 -53.74 -51.09 47.97
N PRO A 302 -53.33 -51.64 49.14
CA PRO A 302 -52.59 -50.98 50.25
C PRO A 302 -51.67 -52.00 51.02
N PRO A 303 -51.39 -51.96 52.35
CA PRO A 303 -51.55 -50.93 53.40
C PRO A 303 -50.25 -50.60 54.19
N THR A 304 -50.41 -49.90 55.31
CA THR A 304 -49.37 -49.24 56.14
C THR A 304 -48.62 -50.17 57.10
N LEU A 305 -47.56 -49.64 57.71
CA LEU A 305 -47.32 -49.84 59.13
C LEU A 305 -46.94 -48.49 59.77
N ASP A 306 -47.82 -48.02 60.65
CA ASP A 306 -47.81 -46.66 61.21
C ASP A 306 -46.89 -46.51 62.43
N ASN A 307 -46.51 -45.26 62.76
CA ASN A 307 -46.63 -44.81 64.16
C ASN A 307 -46.56 -43.28 64.37
N TYR A 308 -47.30 -42.83 65.39
CA TYR A 308 -47.31 -41.49 66.01
C TYR A 308 -47.61 -40.23 65.17
N SER A 309 -48.91 -40.04 64.90
CA SER A 309 -49.60 -38.75 65.12
C SER A 309 -49.94 -38.59 66.63
N PRO A 310 -50.65 -37.54 67.13
CA PRO A 310 -51.19 -36.30 66.52
C PRO A 310 -50.61 -35.02 67.19
N LEU A 311 -51.08 -33.76 67.12
CA LEU A 311 -52.42 -33.12 67.11
C LEU A 311 -52.17 -31.58 66.87
N LYS A 312 -52.99 -30.68 66.28
CA LYS A 312 -54.36 -30.66 65.69
C LYS A 312 -54.52 -29.51 64.65
N SER A 313 -55.74 -29.44 64.08
CA SER A 313 -56.47 -28.31 63.44
C SER A 313 -56.32 -26.89 64.06
N ASN A 314 -56.59 -25.75 63.39
CA ASN A 314 -56.97 -25.44 61.99
C ASN A 314 -56.86 -23.91 61.71
N TYR A 315 -57.00 -23.53 60.41
CA TYR A 315 -57.69 -22.35 59.81
C TYR A 315 -58.30 -21.28 60.77
N GLN A 316 -58.31 -19.97 60.46
CA GLN A 316 -58.24 -19.27 59.16
C GLN A 316 -57.79 -17.79 59.30
N ASN A 317 -57.57 -17.09 58.15
CA ASN A 317 -57.60 -15.64 57.82
C ASN A 317 -57.75 -14.54 58.93
N GLU A 318 -57.32 -13.27 58.76
CA GLU A 318 -57.19 -12.45 57.54
C GLU A 318 -56.26 -11.21 57.69
N ASN A 319 -56.17 -10.41 56.62
CA ASN A 319 -55.35 -9.20 56.40
C ASN A 319 -55.33 -8.12 57.51
N SER A 320 -54.21 -7.39 57.65
CA SER A 320 -54.21 -5.92 57.49
C SER A 320 -52.84 -5.25 57.25
N GLN A 321 -52.93 -4.22 56.43
CA GLN A 321 -51.96 -3.31 55.82
C GLN A 321 -51.05 -2.41 56.70
N ASN A 322 -49.97 -1.92 56.05
CA ASN A 322 -49.42 -0.53 56.04
C ASN A 322 -48.15 -0.10 56.83
N ASN A 323 -47.13 0.24 56.01
CA ASN A 323 -46.29 1.45 56.00
C ASN A 323 -45.01 1.59 56.88
N GLY A 324 -43.87 1.73 56.18
CA GLY A 324 -42.54 2.18 56.65
C GLY A 324 -41.58 2.37 55.44
N ILE A 325 -40.67 3.35 55.47
CA ILE A 325 -39.91 3.94 54.32
C ILE A 325 -38.45 4.23 54.80
N SER A 326 -37.34 4.26 54.06
CA SER A 326 -36.97 4.50 52.63
C SER A 326 -36.57 3.22 51.83
N PHE A 327 -36.12 3.18 50.55
CA PHE A 327 -35.15 3.94 49.69
C PHE A 327 -33.68 3.81 50.17
N GLU A 328 -32.66 3.58 49.33
CA GLU A 328 -32.48 3.84 47.88
C GLU A 328 -31.82 2.67 47.07
N LYS A 329 -31.56 2.84 45.75
CA LYS A 329 -31.17 1.82 44.74
C LYS A 329 -29.64 1.72 44.52
N ILE A 330 -29.03 0.53 44.33
CA ILE A 330 -28.87 -0.30 43.09
C ILE A 330 -28.18 0.40 41.90
N ASN A 331 -26.93 -0.01 41.61
CA ASN A 331 -26.34 -0.41 40.31
C ASN A 331 -24.87 -0.84 40.60
N GLU A 332 -24.25 -1.89 40.05
CA GLU A 332 -24.00 -2.29 38.65
C GLU A 332 -23.14 -1.27 37.85
N ASN A 333 -22.04 -1.63 37.17
CA ASN A 333 -21.48 -2.95 36.82
C ASN A 333 -19.93 -3.00 36.92
N LYS A 334 -19.35 -4.19 36.75
CA LYS A 334 -17.89 -4.41 36.68
C LYS A 334 -17.39 -4.39 35.24
N ASP A 335 -16.32 -3.66 34.97
CA ASP A 335 -15.38 -3.94 33.86
C ASP A 335 -13.95 -3.59 34.31
N GLY A 336 -13.01 -4.53 34.13
CA GLY A 336 -11.66 -4.44 34.69
C GLY A 336 -10.60 -4.11 33.65
N LYS A 337 -10.17 -2.84 33.58
CA LYS A 337 -8.92 -2.45 32.90
C LYS A 337 -7.81 -2.30 33.93
N TYR A 338 -6.74 -3.09 33.78
CA TYR A 338 -5.50 -2.85 34.50
C TYR A 338 -4.71 -1.75 33.78
N PHE A 339 -4.69 -0.55 34.35
CA PHE A 339 -3.66 0.46 34.07
C PHE A 339 -2.49 0.22 35.03
N ILE A 340 -1.26 0.36 34.54
CA ILE A 340 -0.06 0.45 35.37
C ILE A 340 0.38 1.92 35.32
N GLU A 341 0.14 2.65 36.40
CA GLU A 341 0.76 3.96 36.59
C GLU A 341 2.22 3.76 36.99
N VAL A 342 3.14 4.28 36.18
CA VAL A 342 4.56 4.37 36.53
C VAL A 342 4.82 5.78 37.03
N TYR A 343 5.04 5.91 38.33
CA TYR A 343 5.36 7.19 38.97
C TYR A 343 6.81 7.58 38.67
N MET A 344 7.03 8.80 38.18
CA MET A 344 8.38 9.35 38.04
C MET A 344 8.94 9.75 39.41
N ILE A 345 10.19 9.38 39.66
CA ILE A 345 10.99 9.86 40.81
C ILE A 345 11.86 11.01 40.30
N PRO A 346 11.83 12.21 40.92
CA PRO A 346 12.64 13.34 40.50
C PRO A 346 13.97 13.42 41.27
N ASP A 347 15.06 13.06 40.59
CA ASP A 347 16.45 13.37 40.93
C ASP A 347 17.14 13.83 39.62
N SER A 348 18.09 14.75 39.56
CA SER A 348 18.49 15.85 40.46
C SER A 348 19.29 16.88 39.61
N GLU A 349 19.64 18.05 40.14
CA GLU A 349 20.23 19.14 39.33
C GLU A 349 21.70 18.92 38.91
N ASP A 350 22.06 19.53 37.78
CA ASP A 350 23.40 19.80 37.20
C ASP A 350 24.36 18.63 36.85
N GLU A 351 24.59 18.42 35.54
CA GLU A 351 25.96 18.48 34.98
C GLU A 351 26.01 18.79 33.45
N ASN A 352 26.83 19.77 33.07
CA ASN A 352 27.26 20.26 31.74
C ASN A 352 26.54 19.84 30.44
N ILE A 353 26.00 20.84 29.72
CA ILE A 353 25.80 20.80 28.27
C ILE A 353 27.14 21.03 27.56
N ASP A 354 27.58 20.07 26.73
CA ASP A 354 28.79 20.18 25.91
C ASP A 354 28.55 20.99 24.63
N GLU A 355 28.69 22.32 24.69
CA GLU A 355 28.59 23.23 23.53
C GLU A 355 29.77 23.10 22.53
N ARG A 356 30.05 21.88 22.04
CA ARG A 356 30.97 21.68 20.91
C ARG A 356 30.35 22.16 19.60
N LYS A 357 30.54 23.46 19.32
CA LYS A 357 30.17 24.12 18.07
C LYS A 357 30.71 23.35 16.85
N TRP A 358 29.89 23.30 15.81
CA TRP A 358 30.27 22.75 14.50
C TRP A 358 31.61 23.31 14.02
N THR A 359 32.45 22.42 13.49
CA THR A 359 33.78 22.76 12.95
C THR A 359 33.84 22.44 11.47
N ILE A 360 34.60 23.24 10.71
CA ILE A 360 34.74 23.20 9.23
C ILE A 360 35.12 21.80 8.69
N LEU A 361 35.69 20.93 9.52
CA LEU A 361 35.97 19.52 9.20
C LEU A 361 34.71 18.68 8.93
N HIS A 362 33.54 19.09 9.44
CA HIS A 362 32.26 18.41 9.19
C HIS A 362 31.69 18.78 7.82
N ASP A 363 31.77 20.05 7.42
CA ASP A 363 31.39 20.48 6.05
C ASP A 363 32.28 19.80 5.00
N GLN A 364 33.59 19.73 5.28
CA GLN A 364 34.58 19.05 4.42
C GLN A 364 34.37 17.53 4.30
N ALA A 365 33.54 16.91 5.14
CA ALA A 365 33.18 15.50 5.01
C ALA A 365 32.04 15.26 3.99
N MET A 366 31.27 16.29 3.60
CA MET A 366 30.19 16.16 2.62
C MET A 366 30.64 16.44 1.17
N ASP A 367 31.61 17.33 0.96
CA ASP A 367 31.99 17.83 -0.37
C ASP A 367 33.02 16.97 -1.13
N ILE A 368 33.64 15.96 -0.51
CA ILE A 368 34.75 15.19 -1.11
C ILE A 368 34.28 13.88 -1.75
N PHE A 369 33.46 13.98 -2.80
CA PHE A 369 33.34 12.92 -3.83
C PHE A 369 33.30 13.52 -5.25
N PRO A 370 34.47 13.87 -5.83
CA PRO A 370 34.57 14.33 -7.22
C PRO A 370 34.45 13.15 -8.19
N ILE A 371 33.23 12.65 -8.39
CA ILE A 371 32.95 11.63 -9.41
C ILE A 371 32.96 12.29 -10.78
N LYS A 372 34.01 12.00 -11.54
CA LYS A 372 34.10 12.28 -12.98
C LYS A 372 33.07 11.46 -13.74
N THR A 373 32.62 11.99 -14.86
CA THR A 373 32.06 11.20 -15.96
C THR A 373 33.08 10.14 -16.41
N PRO A 374 32.70 8.86 -16.54
CA PRO A 374 32.85 8.18 -17.83
C PRO A 374 32.16 9.02 -18.90
#